data_AF-A0A654LYT9-F1
#
_entry.id   AF-A0A654LYT9-F1
#
_cell.length_a   1.000
_cell.length_b   1.000
_cell.length_c   1.000
_cell.angle_alpha   90.00
_cell.angle_beta   90.00
_cell.angle_gamma   90.00
#
_symmetry.space_group_name_H-M   'P 1'
#
loop_
_entity.id
_entity.type
_entity.pdbx_description
1 polymer ?
#
loop_
_entity_poly.entity_id
_entity_poly.type
_entity_poly.pdbx_seq_one_letter_code
_entity_poly.pdbx_strand_id
1 'polypeptide(L)'
;MKLDNARNKVIFIVLLSIGFTLAMYWVLSYSLSQTNSSSPRLIPEEAYLIILHDVYNQSLDQLSKITFADLDGKFTSQYVMVDANGTIYQADKDTHDTGKVLGSTVEPLTGGNHYGWEITANNTKYYIDSTSGQMILNPARSNENSN
;
A
#
# COMPACT_ATOMS: atom_id res chain seq x y z
N MET A 1 49.51 -30.68 25.49
CA MET A 1 49.64 -29.40 24.73
C MET A 1 49.21 -28.28 25.67
N LYS A 2 50.17 -27.62 26.34
CA LYS A 2 49.86 -26.52 27.26
C LYS A 2 49.50 -25.30 26.41
N LEU A 3 48.24 -24.91 26.49
CA LEU A 3 47.68 -23.78 25.77
C LEU A 3 48.07 -22.49 26.50
N ASP A 4 49.00 -21.73 25.94
CA ASP A 4 49.41 -20.40 26.41
C ASP A 4 48.17 -19.53 26.64
N ASN A 5 47.87 -19.23 27.91
CA ASN A 5 46.54 -18.80 28.34
C ASN A 5 46.04 -17.49 27.68
N ALA A 6 46.95 -16.68 27.11
CA ALA A 6 46.62 -15.46 26.38
C ALA A 6 46.31 -15.70 24.89
N ARG A 7 47.13 -16.50 24.18
CA ARG A 7 46.99 -16.73 22.73
C ARG A 7 45.66 -17.41 22.39
N ASN A 8 45.23 -18.35 23.21
CA ASN A 8 43.98 -19.08 22.96
C ASN A 8 42.73 -18.27 23.30
N LYS A 9 42.83 -17.33 24.24
CA LYS A 9 41.76 -16.35 24.49
C LYS A 9 41.59 -15.42 23.30
N VAL A 10 42.70 -14.93 22.73
CA VAL A 10 42.65 -14.08 21.52
C VAL A 10 42.06 -14.84 20.34
N ILE A 11 42.51 -16.07 20.08
CA ILE A 11 41.96 -16.91 18.99
C ILE A 11 40.47 -17.18 19.20
N PHE A 12 40.05 -17.48 20.44
CA PHE A 12 38.65 -17.72 20.76
C PHE A 12 37.77 -16.47 20.52
N ILE A 13 38.23 -15.29 20.93
CA ILE A 13 37.50 -14.03 20.72
C ILE A 13 37.34 -13.74 19.21
N VAL A 14 38.39 -13.92 18.42
CA VAL A 14 38.34 -13.73 16.96
C VAL A 14 37.33 -14.68 16.31
N LEU A 15 37.34 -15.96 16.69
CA LEU A 15 36.38 -16.94 16.18
C LEU A 15 34.94 -16.63 16.60
N LEU A 16 34.74 -16.16 17.84
CA LEU A 16 33.42 -15.75 18.33
C LEU A 16 32.88 -14.54 17.55
N SER A 17 33.70 -13.55 17.24
CA SER A 17 33.31 -12.38 16.44
C SER A 17 32.92 -12.75 15.01
N ILE A 18 33.68 -13.66 14.37
CA ILE A 18 33.36 -14.16 13.02
C ILE A 18 32.03 -14.92 13.05
N GLY A 19 31.84 -15.79 14.05
CA GLY A 19 30.59 -16.54 14.23
C GLY A 19 29.38 -15.62 14.44
N PHE A 20 29.53 -14.59 15.26
CA PHE A 20 28.47 -13.60 15.49
C PHE A 20 28.13 -12.82 14.20
N THR A 21 29.15 -12.44 13.43
CA THR A 21 28.95 -11.73 12.15
C THR A 21 28.18 -12.59 11.15
N LEU A 22 28.52 -13.89 11.04
CA LEU A 22 27.78 -14.84 10.22
C LEU A 22 26.34 -14.99 10.70
N ALA A 23 26.12 -15.21 12.00
CA ALA A 23 24.77 -15.32 12.55
C ALA A 23 23.93 -14.07 12.25
N MET A 24 24.52 -12.88 12.40
CA MET A 24 23.82 -11.63 12.11
C MET A 24 23.53 -11.46 10.63
N TYR A 25 24.44 -11.88 9.75
CA TYR A 25 24.19 -11.94 8.30
C TYR A 25 22.97 -12.84 7.99
N TRP A 26 22.90 -14.04 8.57
CA TRP A 26 21.75 -14.94 8.38
C TRP A 26 20.44 -14.34 8.90
N VAL A 27 20.45 -13.70 10.08
CA VAL A 27 19.28 -13.01 10.65
C VAL A 27 18.81 -11.87 9.75
N LEU A 28 19.73 -11.06 9.23
CA LEU A 28 19.41 -9.95 8.32
C LEU A 28 18.90 -10.47 6.98
N SER A 29 19.53 -11.48 6.38
CA SER A 29 19.04 -12.11 5.16
C SER A 29 17.66 -12.71 5.33
N TYR A 30 17.41 -13.39 6.47
CA TYR A 30 16.10 -13.92 6.79
C TYR A 30 15.06 -12.80 6.97
N SER A 31 15.40 -11.75 7.71
CA SER A 31 14.53 -10.58 7.92
C SER A 31 14.21 -9.85 6.61
N LEU A 32 15.17 -9.74 5.68
CA LEU A 32 14.96 -9.13 4.36
C LEU A 32 14.17 -10.04 3.42
N SER A 33 14.25 -11.36 3.60
CA SER A 33 13.48 -12.35 2.82
C SER A 33 12.03 -12.53 3.29
N GLN A 34 11.71 -12.02 4.47
CA GLN A 34 10.32 -11.95 4.92
C GLN A 34 9.64 -10.83 4.13
N THR A 35 8.65 -11.20 3.32
CA THR A 35 7.69 -10.24 2.79
C THR A 35 7.02 -9.57 3.98
N ASN A 36 7.10 -8.24 4.06
CA ASN A 36 6.37 -7.46 5.06
C ASN A 36 4.87 -7.68 4.83
N SER A 37 4.30 -8.68 5.48
CA SER A 37 2.87 -8.88 5.55
C SER A 37 2.31 -7.82 6.49
N SER A 38 1.35 -7.04 5.98
CA SER A 38 0.55 -6.05 6.70
C SER A 38 1.25 -4.74 7.12
N SER A 39 1.56 -3.89 6.13
CA SER A 39 1.05 -2.51 6.30
C SER A 39 -0.47 -2.61 6.22
N PRO A 40 -1.25 -2.05 7.16
CA PRO A 40 -2.70 -2.06 7.05
C PRO A 40 -3.06 -1.31 5.76
N ARG A 41 -3.41 -2.08 4.74
CA ARG A 41 -3.96 -1.53 3.50
C ARG A 41 -5.42 -1.28 3.77
N LEU A 42 -5.90 -0.11 3.36
CA LEU A 42 -7.31 0.21 3.44
C LEU A 42 -8.12 -0.90 2.79
N ILE A 43 -9.19 -1.32 3.47
CA ILE A 43 -10.19 -2.19 2.84
C ILE A 43 -11.10 -1.33 1.95
N PRO A 44 -11.82 -1.93 0.98
CA PRO A 44 -12.71 -1.18 0.10
C PRO A 44 -13.71 -0.31 0.85
N GLU A 45 -14.23 -0.80 1.97
CA GLU A 45 -15.24 -0.13 2.78
C GLU A 45 -14.72 1.16 3.42
N GLU A 46 -13.46 1.16 3.87
CA GLU A 46 -12.80 2.37 4.38
C GLU A 46 -12.60 3.39 3.26
N ALA A 47 -12.27 2.91 2.05
CA ALA A 47 -12.15 3.75 0.88
C ALA A 47 -13.50 4.33 0.39
N TYR A 48 -14.63 3.65 0.65
CA TYR A 48 -15.97 4.23 0.43
C TYR A 48 -16.23 5.41 1.37
N LEU A 49 -15.82 5.31 2.64
CA LEU A 49 -15.98 6.40 3.61
C LEU A 49 -15.21 7.65 3.18
N ILE A 50 -14.02 7.48 2.60
CA ILE A 50 -13.23 8.59 2.05
C ILE A 50 -14.01 9.30 0.94
N ILE A 51 -14.66 8.56 0.02
CA ILE A 51 -15.48 9.16 -1.04
C ILE A 51 -16.71 9.87 -0.46
N LEU A 52 -17.39 9.25 0.51
CA LEU A 52 -18.56 9.87 1.15
C LEU A 52 -18.19 11.18 1.86
N HIS A 53 -17.03 11.21 2.52
CA HIS A 53 -16.50 12.41 3.17
C HIS A 53 -16.06 13.47 2.15
N ASP A 54 -15.14 13.13 1.25
CA ASP A 54 -14.42 14.11 0.42
C ASP A 54 -15.22 14.57 -0.81
N VAL A 55 -16.09 13.71 -1.36
CA VAL A 55 -16.86 14.00 -2.59
C VAL A 55 -18.30 14.36 -2.26
N TYR A 56 -18.94 13.59 -1.38
CA TYR A 56 -20.34 13.81 -1.02
C TYR A 56 -20.51 14.71 0.22
N ASN A 57 -19.40 15.24 0.77
CA ASN A 57 -19.38 16.19 1.87
C ASN A 57 -20.18 15.71 3.10
N GLN A 58 -20.17 14.40 3.36
CA GLN A 58 -20.82 13.84 4.55
C GLN A 58 -19.96 14.12 5.79
N SER A 59 -20.62 14.56 6.86
CA SER A 59 -19.92 14.84 8.12
C SER A 59 -19.49 13.56 8.82
N LEU A 60 -18.44 13.63 9.64
CA LEU A 60 -17.98 12.50 10.45
C LEU A 60 -19.09 11.93 11.37
N ASP A 61 -20.01 12.77 11.84
CA ASP A 61 -21.16 12.33 12.64
C ASP A 61 -22.13 11.46 11.81
N GLN A 62 -22.33 11.79 10.53
CA GLN A 62 -23.12 10.96 9.62
C GLN A 62 -22.41 9.65 9.30
N LEU A 63 -21.10 9.71 9.01
CA LEU A 63 -20.30 8.52 8.69
C LEU A 63 -20.23 7.53 9.85
N SER A 64 -20.17 8.00 11.10
CA SER A 64 -20.16 7.15 12.29
C SER A 64 -21.41 6.28 12.47
N LYS A 65 -22.50 6.65 11.81
CA LYS A 65 -23.80 5.96 11.88
C LYS A 65 -24.01 4.98 10.73
N ILE A 66 -23.14 5.02 9.72
CA ILE A 66 -23.19 4.15 8.55
C ILE A 66 -22.60 2.79 8.90
N THR A 67 -23.32 1.74 8.58
CA THR A 67 -22.85 0.36 8.65
C THR A 67 -22.45 -0.14 7.27
N PHE A 68 -21.68 -1.23 7.19
CA PHE A 68 -21.35 -1.83 5.90
C PHE A 68 -22.58 -2.29 5.11
N ALA A 69 -23.66 -2.67 5.80
CA ALA A 69 -24.93 -3.00 5.15
C ALA A 69 -25.55 -1.80 4.42
N ASP A 70 -25.34 -0.59 4.91
CA ASP A 70 -25.83 0.64 4.27
C ASP A 70 -25.03 1.00 3.02
N LEU A 71 -23.83 0.44 2.84
CA LEU A 71 -22.95 0.66 1.69
C LEU A 71 -23.15 -0.42 0.61
N ASP A 72 -23.87 -1.49 0.92
CA ASP A 72 -24.06 -2.62 0.02
C ASP A 72 -24.76 -2.18 -1.29
N GLY A 73 -24.20 -2.58 -2.42
CA GLY A 73 -24.68 -2.24 -3.75
C GLY A 73 -24.56 -0.76 -4.17
N LYS A 74 -24.13 0.16 -3.29
CA LYS A 74 -23.94 1.59 -3.63
C LYS A 74 -22.61 1.87 -4.32
N PHE A 75 -21.63 1.03 -4.04
CA PHE A 75 -20.28 1.14 -4.55
C PHE A 75 -19.87 -0.21 -5.16
N THR A 76 -19.04 -0.15 -6.19
CA THR A 76 -18.24 -1.30 -6.61
C THR A 76 -16.77 -0.94 -6.46
N SER A 77 -15.96 -1.91 -6.05
CA SER A 77 -14.51 -1.74 -5.91
C SER A 77 -13.77 -2.80 -6.68
N GLN A 78 -12.61 -2.41 -7.22
CA GLN A 78 -11.62 -3.32 -7.77
C GLN A 78 -10.23 -2.88 -7.35
N TYR A 79 -9.36 -3.85 -7.10
CA TYR A 79 -7.98 -3.56 -6.74
C TYR A 79 -7.17 -3.25 -8.01
N VAL A 80 -6.43 -2.15 -7.98
CA VAL A 80 -5.70 -1.66 -9.16
C VAL A 80 -4.34 -1.10 -8.79
N MET A 81 -3.44 -1.09 -9.76
CA MET A 81 -2.16 -0.39 -9.71
C MET A 81 -2.23 0.80 -10.67
N VAL A 82 -1.78 1.97 -10.25
CA VAL A 82 -1.63 3.14 -11.11
C VAL A 82 -0.15 3.45 -11.22
N ASP A 83 0.37 3.43 -12.44
CA ASP A 83 1.77 3.75 -12.66
C ASP A 83 2.02 5.27 -12.55
N ALA A 84 3.30 5.66 -12.52
CA ALA A 84 3.69 7.06 -12.45
C ALA A 84 3.14 7.93 -13.62
N ASN A 85 2.85 7.32 -14.76
CA ASN A 85 2.28 8.01 -15.93
C ASN A 85 0.75 8.12 -15.85
N GLY A 86 0.13 7.56 -14.81
CA GLY A 86 -1.31 7.54 -14.63
C GLY A 86 -2.01 6.36 -15.28
N THR A 87 -1.30 5.38 -15.85
CA THR A 87 -1.94 4.20 -16.43
C THR A 87 -2.46 3.28 -15.33
N ILE A 88 -3.73 2.89 -15.43
CA ILE A 88 -4.41 2.04 -14.45
C ILE A 88 -4.39 0.59 -14.95
N TYR A 89 -3.91 -0.31 -14.11
CA TYR A 89 -3.84 -1.75 -14.35
C TYR A 89 -4.67 -2.50 -13.34
N GLN A 90 -5.29 -3.59 -13.77
CA GLN A 90 -5.84 -4.56 -12.82
C GLN A 90 -4.70 -5.10 -11.95
N ALA A 91 -4.92 -5.20 -10.64
CA ALA A 91 -3.95 -5.77 -9.71
C ALA A 91 -4.60 -6.82 -8.83
N ASP A 92 -3.85 -7.84 -8.45
CA ASP A 92 -4.22 -8.74 -7.38
C ASP A 92 -3.92 -8.09 -6.01
N LYS A 93 -4.88 -8.17 -5.08
CA LYS A 93 -4.76 -7.52 -3.77
C LYS A 93 -3.72 -8.19 -2.85
N ASP A 94 -3.51 -9.50 -3.05
CA ASP A 94 -2.66 -10.33 -2.20
C ASP A 94 -1.25 -10.45 -2.78
N THR A 95 -1.12 -10.55 -4.12
CA THR A 95 0.19 -10.74 -4.78
C THR A 95 0.78 -9.46 -5.40
N HIS A 96 -0.02 -8.41 -5.60
CA HIS A 96 0.35 -7.21 -6.36
C HIS A 96 0.69 -7.44 -7.83
N ASP A 97 0.36 -8.63 -8.35
CA ASP A 97 0.54 -8.93 -9.77
C ASP A 97 -0.36 -8.05 -10.62
N THR A 98 0.23 -7.37 -11.59
CA THR A 98 -0.49 -6.45 -12.49
C THR A 98 -0.84 -7.16 -13.79
N GLY A 99 -2.08 -6.99 -14.22
CA GLY A 99 -2.61 -7.60 -15.44
C GLY A 99 -2.90 -6.57 -16.53
N LYS A 100 -4.11 -6.65 -17.07
CA LYS A 100 -4.58 -5.81 -18.17
C LYS A 100 -4.68 -4.33 -17.77
N VAL A 101 -4.49 -3.46 -18.77
CA VAL A 101 -4.80 -2.02 -18.66
C VAL A 101 -6.32 -1.83 -18.57
N LEU A 102 -6.75 -0.99 -17.64
CA LEU A 102 -8.15 -0.65 -17.38
C LEU A 102 -8.50 0.78 -17.82
N GLY A 103 -7.50 1.66 -17.88
CA GLY A 103 -7.67 3.06 -18.27
C GLY A 103 -6.47 3.90 -17.88
N SER A 104 -6.68 5.21 -17.79
CA SER A 104 -5.67 6.16 -17.33
C SER A 104 -6.31 7.28 -16.50
N THR A 105 -5.53 7.83 -15.57
CA THR A 105 -5.87 9.04 -14.83
C THR A 105 -5.68 10.29 -15.71
N VAL A 106 -6.17 11.44 -15.25
CA VAL A 106 -6.07 12.71 -15.98
C VAL A 106 -4.67 13.34 -15.82
N GLU A 107 -3.98 13.01 -14.72
CA GLU A 107 -2.65 13.56 -14.39
C GLU A 107 -1.68 12.46 -13.93
N PRO A 108 -0.38 12.59 -14.25
CA PRO A 108 0.68 11.72 -13.73
C PRO A 108 0.76 11.79 -12.21
N LEU A 109 1.10 10.67 -11.57
CA LEU A 109 1.17 10.60 -10.12
C LEU A 109 2.57 10.93 -9.61
N THR A 110 2.64 11.85 -8.66
CA THR A 110 3.89 12.11 -7.93
C THR A 110 4.11 11.00 -6.91
N GLY A 111 5.28 10.35 -6.94
CA GLY A 111 5.64 9.32 -5.95
C GLY A 111 5.82 7.91 -6.49
N GLY A 112 5.58 7.69 -7.79
CA GLY A 112 5.84 6.41 -8.46
C GLY A 112 4.56 5.61 -8.69
N ASN A 113 4.64 4.29 -8.54
CA ASN A 113 3.49 3.41 -8.73
C ASN A 113 2.69 3.29 -7.42
N HIS A 114 1.38 3.43 -7.52
CA HIS A 114 0.45 3.39 -6.41
C HIS A 114 -0.45 2.17 -6.51
N TYR A 115 -0.72 1.51 -5.39
CA TYR A 115 -1.69 0.42 -5.31
C TYR A 115 -2.89 0.86 -4.50
N GLY A 116 -4.09 0.55 -4.97
CA GLY A 116 -5.29 1.15 -4.43
C GLY A 116 -6.59 0.52 -4.91
N TRP A 117 -7.68 1.20 -4.59
CA TRP A 117 -9.02 0.84 -5.00
C TRP A 117 -9.50 1.78 -6.10
N GLU A 118 -9.89 1.23 -7.25
CA GLU A 118 -10.80 1.93 -8.15
C GLU A 118 -12.22 1.67 -7.63
N ILE A 119 -12.91 2.74 -7.27
CA ILE A 119 -14.27 2.71 -6.73
C ILE A 119 -15.20 3.37 -7.73
N THR A 120 -16.28 2.68 -8.10
CA THR A 120 -17.35 3.26 -8.92
C THR A 120 -18.54 3.60 -8.03
N ALA A 121 -18.97 4.87 -8.10
CA ALA A 121 -20.20 5.35 -7.45
C ALA A 121 -20.93 6.27 -8.42
N ASN A 122 -22.24 6.07 -8.64
CA ASN A 122 -23.05 6.88 -9.56
C ASN A 122 -22.37 7.08 -10.95
N ASN A 123 -21.92 5.98 -11.57
CA ASN A 123 -21.21 5.95 -12.86
C ASN A 123 -19.89 6.74 -12.91
N THR A 124 -19.38 7.16 -11.75
CA THR A 124 -18.15 7.94 -11.63
C THR A 124 -17.09 7.10 -10.95
N LYS A 125 -15.87 7.11 -11.50
CA LYS A 125 -14.73 6.35 -10.98
C LYS A 125 -13.82 7.24 -10.14
N TYR A 126 -13.43 6.72 -8.97
CA TYR A 126 -12.50 7.33 -8.04
C TYR A 126 -11.36 6.37 -7.80
N TYR A 127 -10.15 6.89 -7.64
CA TYR A 127 -9.02 6.08 -7.19
C TYR A 127 -8.60 6.52 -5.80
N ILE A 128 -8.48 5.56 -4.88
CA ILE A 128 -7.99 5.76 -3.52
C ILE A 128 -6.72 4.91 -3.33
N ASP A 129 -5.62 5.55 -2.97
CA ASP A 129 -4.38 4.85 -2.63
C ASP A 129 -4.57 4.03 -1.35
N SER A 130 -4.27 2.72 -1.42
CA SER A 130 -4.55 1.80 -0.31
C SER A 130 -3.62 1.96 0.89
N THR A 131 -2.53 2.72 0.76
CA THR A 131 -1.54 2.92 1.83
C THR A 131 -1.78 4.24 2.56
N SER A 132 -2.08 5.30 1.82
CA SER A 132 -2.22 6.67 2.33
C SER A 132 -3.68 7.10 2.49
N GLY A 133 -4.62 6.45 1.81
CA GLY A 133 -6.01 6.92 1.70
C GLY A 133 -6.16 8.17 0.85
N GLN A 134 -5.12 8.61 0.16
CA GLN A 134 -5.20 9.77 -0.71
C GLN A 134 -6.10 9.47 -1.92
N MET A 135 -7.06 10.35 -2.18
CA MET A 135 -7.84 10.34 -3.42
C MET A 135 -7.00 10.93 -4.54
N ILE A 136 -6.80 10.15 -5.60
CA ILE A 136 -5.97 10.53 -6.74
C ILE A 136 -6.80 10.94 -7.95
N LEU A 137 -8.00 10.36 -8.11
CA LEU A 137 -8.92 10.76 -9.17
C LEU A 137 -10.23 11.31 -8.60
N ASN A 138 -10.49 12.58 -8.88
CA ASN A 138 -11.80 13.21 -8.69
C ASN A 138 -12.26 13.89 -9.99
N PRO A 139 -13.10 13.25 -10.82
CA PRO A 139 -13.55 13.83 -12.09
C PRO A 139 -14.34 15.14 -11.91
N ALA A 140 -14.96 15.39 -10.74
CA ALA A 140 -15.67 16.64 -10.47
C ALA A 140 -14.76 17.87 -10.40
N ARG A 141 -13.48 17.71 -10.05
CA ARG A 141 -12.49 18.81 -9.99
C ARG A 141 -11.77 19.10 -11.30
N SER A 142 -11.89 18.24 -12.31
CA SER A 142 -11.29 18.49 -13.63
C SER A 142 -11.99 19.61 -14.42
N ASN A 143 -13.20 20.01 -14.01
CA ASN A 143 -14.01 21.04 -14.67
C ASN A 143 -13.86 22.45 -14.07
N GLU A 144 -13.09 22.64 -12.99
CA GLU A 144 -12.88 23.96 -12.37
C GLU A 144 -11.55 24.63 -12.75
N ASN A 145 -10.64 23.92 -13.42
CA ASN A 145 -9.34 24.46 -13.86
C ASN A 145 -9.28 24.78 -15.38
N SER A 146 -10.43 24.85 -16.05
CA SER A 146 -10.54 25.10 -17.49
C SER A 146 -11.34 26.36 -17.87
N ASN A 147 -11.51 27.31 -16.94
CA ASN A 147 -12.08 28.65 -17.19
C ASN A 147 -11.15 29.77 -16.78
#